data_AF-A0A9E3PVA9-F1
#
_entry.id   AF-A0A9E3PVA9-F1
#
_cell.length_a   1.000
_cell.length_b   1.000
_cell.length_c   1.000
_cell.angle_alpha   90.00
_cell.angle_beta   90.00
_cell.angle_gamma   90.00
#
_symmetry.space_group_name_H-M   'P 1'
#
loop_
_entity.id
_entity.type
_entity.pdbx_description
1 polymer ?
#
loop_
_entity_poly.entity_id
_entity_poly.type
_entity_poly.pdbx_seq_one_letter_code
_entity_poly.pdbx_strand_id
1 'polypeptide(L)'
;MRYYLDVEFNGFGGPLIALALAPEDGGVPFYAAVPCDDPIPWVAAHVIPVIGIAPVPMPVLGAMLAAYLRDDPHPVLVADWPEDIAHAASALIAGPGRRHPIDRITFDLCDPVGFDAARESAIPHNALEDAIALRTHMLAHPCR
;
A
#
# COMPACT_ATOMS: atom_id res chain seq x y z
N MET A 1 -0.47 -4.93 15.38
CA MET A 1 0.07 -5.86 14.36
C MET A 1 0.86 -5.06 13.34
N ARG A 2 1.87 -5.64 12.68
CA ARG A 2 2.52 -5.02 11.52
C ARG A 2 1.80 -5.37 10.22
N TYR A 3 1.74 -4.41 9.33
CA TYR A 3 1.18 -4.52 7.99
C TYR A 3 2.22 -3.98 7.01
N TYR A 4 2.63 -4.82 6.07
CA TYR A 4 3.60 -4.44 5.04
C TYR A 4 2.83 -3.75 3.92
N LEU A 5 3.22 -2.50 3.67
CA LEU A 5 2.57 -1.56 2.80
C LEU A 5 3.34 -1.48 1.49
N ASP A 6 2.60 -1.52 0.40
CA ASP A 6 3.07 -1.15 -0.92
C ASP A 6 1.92 -0.42 -1.66
N VAL A 7 2.29 0.47 -2.59
CA VAL A 7 1.35 1.18 -3.45
C VAL A 7 1.85 1.25 -4.87
N GLU A 8 0.90 1.33 -5.80
CA GLU A 8 1.18 1.75 -7.17
C GLU A 8 0.69 3.17 -7.38
N PHE A 9 1.44 3.99 -8.10
CA PHE A 9 1.11 5.39 -8.38
C PHE A 9 1.60 5.84 -9.75
N ASN A 10 1.00 6.89 -10.28
CA ASN A 10 1.19 7.30 -11.68
C ASN A 10 2.47 8.13 -11.90
N GLY A 11 3.63 7.50 -11.71
CA GLY A 11 4.94 8.14 -11.80
C GLY A 11 5.30 8.99 -10.57
N PHE A 12 6.56 9.44 -10.49
CA PHE A 12 7.08 10.18 -9.34
C PHE A 12 6.21 11.38 -8.92
N GLY A 13 5.73 11.39 -7.68
CA GLY A 13 4.83 12.42 -7.14
C GLY A 13 3.41 12.38 -7.70
N GLY A 14 3.07 11.31 -8.42
CA GLY A 14 1.82 11.14 -9.14
C GLY A 14 0.65 10.69 -8.24
N PRO A 15 -0.58 10.66 -8.78
CA PRO A 15 -1.73 10.13 -8.04
C PRO A 15 -1.60 8.63 -7.78
N LEU A 16 -2.12 8.19 -6.63
CA LEU A 16 -2.28 6.78 -6.26
C LEU A 16 -3.09 6.04 -7.34
N ILE A 17 -2.75 4.77 -7.55
CA ILE A 17 -3.44 3.80 -8.42
C ILE A 17 -3.95 2.63 -7.58
N ALA A 18 -3.11 2.06 -6.72
CA ALA A 18 -3.49 0.96 -5.84
C ALA A 18 -2.75 1.00 -4.50
N LEU A 19 -3.38 0.47 -3.45
CA LEU A 19 -2.79 0.36 -2.11
C LEU A 19 -3.07 -1.03 -1.55
N ALA A 20 -2.03 -1.65 -1.00
CA ALA A 20 -2.14 -2.95 -0.34
C ALA A 20 -1.56 -2.94 1.07
N LEU A 21 -2.06 -3.83 1.92
CA LEU A 21 -1.48 -4.16 3.21
C LEU A 21 -1.44 -5.68 3.39
N ALA A 22 -0.24 -6.24 3.54
CA ALA A 22 -0.06 -7.64 3.91
C ALA A 22 0.19 -7.77 5.43
N PRO A 23 -0.71 -8.40 6.21
CA PRO A 23 -0.53 -8.52 7.66
C PRO A 23 0.59 -9.51 8.03
N GLU A 24 1.34 -9.22 9.10
CA GLU A 24 2.52 -10.01 9.52
C GLU A 24 2.21 -11.48 9.84
N ASP A 25 0.98 -11.77 10.28
CA ASP A 25 0.52 -13.11 10.65
C ASP A 25 0.02 -13.93 9.45
N GLY A 26 0.00 -13.36 8.25
CA GLY A 26 -0.54 -14.00 7.04
C GLY A 26 -2.07 -14.04 6.97
N GLY A 27 -2.76 -13.23 7.77
CA GLY A 27 -4.20 -12.98 7.66
C GLY A 27 -4.63 -12.39 6.31
N VAL A 28 -5.93 -12.08 6.20
CA VAL A 28 -6.51 -11.55 4.95
C VAL A 28 -5.91 -10.18 4.65
N PRO A 29 -5.26 -9.96 3.50
CA PRO A 29 -4.69 -8.66 3.16
C PRO A 29 -5.76 -7.64 2.76
N PHE A 30 -5.40 -6.36 2.90
CA PHE A 30 -6.14 -5.27 2.27
C PHE A 30 -5.61 -5.05 0.86
N TYR A 31 -6.50 -4.87 -0.11
CA TYR A 31 -6.13 -4.45 -1.46
C TYR A 31 -7.27 -3.65 -2.12
N ALA A 32 -6.96 -2.44 -2.59
CA ALA A 32 -7.93 -1.58 -3.26
C ALA A 32 -7.23 -0.71 -4.32
N ALA A 33 -7.97 -0.38 -5.38
CA ALA A 33 -7.50 0.48 -6.47
C ALA A 33 -8.39 1.71 -6.63
N VAL A 34 -7.86 2.76 -7.24
CA VAL A 34 -8.55 3.99 -7.62
C VAL A 34 -8.38 4.25 -9.12
N PRO A 35 -9.27 5.03 -9.78
CA PRO A 35 -9.16 5.28 -11.20
C PRO A 35 -7.86 5.99 -11.59
N CYS A 36 -7.27 5.58 -12.71
CA CYS A 36 -6.11 6.22 -13.34
C CYS A 36 -6.45 6.54 -14.81
N ASP A 37 -6.86 7.78 -15.08
CA ASP A 37 -7.40 8.15 -16.40
C ASP A 37 -6.30 8.43 -17.44
N ASP A 38 -5.14 8.94 -17.02
CA ASP A 38 -4.03 9.32 -17.90
C ASP A 38 -2.71 8.70 -17.40
N PRO A 39 -2.54 7.37 -17.52
CA PRO A 39 -1.34 6.69 -17.08
C PRO A 39 -0.13 7.09 -17.93
N ILE A 40 0.99 7.40 -17.29
CA ILE A 40 2.25 7.61 -18.02
C ILE A 40 2.63 6.33 -18.78
N PRO A 41 3.41 6.40 -19.87
CA PRO A 41 3.63 5.25 -20.75
C PRO A 41 4.14 3.99 -20.05
N TRP A 42 5.00 4.14 -19.04
CA TRP A 42 5.51 3.00 -18.28
C TRP A 42 4.42 2.36 -17.40
N VAL A 43 3.62 3.17 -16.71
CA VAL A 43 2.49 2.73 -15.86
C VAL A 43 1.43 2.03 -16.70
N ALA A 44 1.09 2.58 -17.87
CA ALA A 44 0.15 1.98 -18.80
C ALA A 44 0.58 0.57 -19.27
N ALA A 45 1.89 0.36 -19.43
CA ALA A 45 2.46 -0.89 -19.90
C ALA A 45 2.66 -1.95 -18.80
N HIS A 46 2.97 -1.53 -17.57
CA HIS A 46 3.43 -2.46 -16.52
C HIS A 46 2.51 -2.54 -15.30
N VAL A 47 1.83 -1.45 -14.92
CA VAL A 47 1.02 -1.37 -13.69
C VAL A 47 -0.45 -1.65 -13.99
N ILE A 48 -1.05 -0.86 -14.89
CA ILE A 48 -2.49 -0.95 -15.21
C ILE A 48 -2.94 -2.37 -15.59
N PRO A 49 -2.17 -3.15 -16.40
CA PRO A 49 -2.58 -4.49 -16.79
C PRO A 49 -2.62 -5.50 -15.63
N VAL A 50 -1.88 -5.25 -14.53
CA VAL A 50 -1.71 -6.23 -13.45
C VAL A 50 -2.51 -5.90 -12.19
N ILE A 51 -3.17 -4.73 -12.10
CA ILE A 51 -4.01 -4.36 -10.93
C ILE A 51 -5.08 -5.42 -10.62
N GLY A 52 -5.72 -6.00 -11.65
CA GLY A 52 -6.60 -7.16 -11.48
C GLY A 52 -7.90 -6.95 -10.70
N ILE A 53 -8.19 -5.73 -10.21
CA ILE A 53 -9.41 -5.38 -9.47
C ILE A 53 -10.08 -4.12 -10.05
N ALA A 54 -11.38 -4.00 -9.86
CA ALA A 54 -12.12 -2.81 -10.25
C ALA A 54 -11.78 -1.63 -9.30
N PRO A 55 -11.50 -0.43 -9.82
CA PRO A 55 -11.20 0.72 -8.98
C PRO A 55 -12.45 1.25 -8.27
N VAL A 56 -12.25 1.86 -7.11
CA VAL A 56 -13.25 2.57 -6.32
C VAL A 56 -12.88 4.04 -6.18
N PRO A 57 -13.82 4.95 -5.87
CA PRO A 57 -13.47 6.34 -5.59
C PRO A 57 -12.51 6.47 -4.40
N MET A 58 -11.59 7.45 -4.44
CA MET A 58 -10.62 7.67 -3.37
C MET A 58 -11.22 7.74 -1.94
N PRO A 59 -12.35 8.46 -1.70
CA PRO A 59 -12.96 8.46 -0.36
C PRO A 59 -13.51 7.09 0.08
N VAL A 60 -13.85 6.22 -0.87
CA VAL A 60 -14.28 4.84 -0.59
C VAL A 60 -13.07 4.01 -0.19
N LEU A 61 -11.95 4.10 -0.92
CA LEU A 61 -10.68 3.44 -0.54
C LEU A 61 -10.26 3.85 0.87
N GLY A 62 -10.25 5.15 1.17
CA GLY A 62 -9.90 5.67 2.51
C GLY A 62 -10.81 5.15 3.62
N ALA A 63 -12.12 5.05 3.36
CA ALA A 63 -13.07 4.47 4.31
C ALA A 63 -12.85 2.96 4.51
N MET A 64 -12.53 2.23 3.45
CA MET A 64 -12.20 0.79 3.52
C MET A 64 -10.91 0.57 4.32
N LEU A 65 -9.87 1.37 4.07
CA LEU A 65 -8.59 1.29 4.78
C LEU A 65 -8.78 1.54 6.29
N ALA A 66 -9.50 2.60 6.65
CA ALA A 66 -9.78 2.89 8.05
C ALA A 66 -10.67 1.82 8.71
N ALA A 67 -11.60 1.21 7.97
CA ALA A 67 -12.39 0.09 8.48
C ALA A 67 -11.54 -1.16 8.70
N TYR A 68 -10.65 -1.48 7.77
CA TYR A 68 -9.75 -2.64 7.84
C TYR A 68 -8.82 -2.57 9.06
N LEU A 69 -8.30 -1.39 9.40
CA LEU A 69 -7.38 -1.19 10.52
C LEU A 69 -8.09 -0.97 11.87
N ARG A 70 -9.43 -0.86 11.91
CA ARG A 70 -10.16 -0.33 13.08
C ARG A 70 -10.02 -1.19 14.34
N ASP A 71 -9.94 -2.50 14.18
CA ASP A 71 -9.92 -3.44 15.30
C ASP A 71 -8.51 -3.66 15.86
N ASP A 72 -7.48 -3.11 15.21
CA ASP A 72 -6.13 -3.07 15.75
C ASP A 72 -5.92 -1.74 16.50
N PRO A 73 -5.69 -1.75 17.83
CA PRO A 73 -5.47 -0.52 18.59
C PRO A 73 -4.10 0.13 18.31
N HIS A 74 -3.15 -0.62 17.72
CA HIS A 74 -1.79 -0.18 17.45
C HIS A 74 -1.27 -0.72 16.12
N PRO A 75 -1.91 -0.38 14.98
CA PRO A 75 -1.46 -0.83 13.68
C PRO A 75 -0.16 -0.12 13.30
N VAL A 76 0.81 -0.89 12.81
CA VAL A 76 2.08 -0.39 12.29
C VAL A 76 2.13 -0.69 10.79
N LEU A 77 2.13 0.34 9.95
CA LEU A 77 2.33 0.22 8.52
C LEU A 77 3.82 0.34 8.23
N VAL A 78 4.41 -0.75 7.73
CA VAL A 78 5.82 -0.87 7.41
C VAL A 78 5.98 -0.74 5.91
N ALA A 79 6.82 0.19 5.45
CA ALA A 79 7.11 0.38 4.03
C ALA A 79 8.63 0.47 3.81
N ASP A 80 9.07 0.11 2.62
CA ASP A 80 10.43 0.32 2.15
C ASP A 80 10.61 1.60 1.33
N TRP A 81 9.51 2.20 0.90
CA TRP A 81 9.53 3.45 0.16
C TRP A 81 8.69 4.56 0.82
N PRO A 82 9.21 5.81 0.88
CA PRO A 82 8.52 6.90 1.57
C PRO A 82 7.23 7.36 0.88
N GLU A 83 7.12 7.19 -0.44
CA GLU A 83 5.93 7.60 -1.19
C GLU A 83 4.71 6.72 -0.86
N ASP A 84 4.94 5.47 -0.45
CA ASP A 84 3.88 4.58 0.01
C ASP A 84 3.24 5.10 1.28
N ILE A 85 4.07 5.53 2.23
CA ILE A 85 3.61 6.17 3.47
C ILE A 85 2.85 7.46 3.14
N ALA A 86 3.34 8.26 2.19
CA ALA A 86 2.67 9.49 1.78
C ALA A 86 1.28 9.21 1.19
N HIS A 87 1.15 8.18 0.36
CA HIS A 87 -0.12 7.75 -0.22
C HIS A 87 -1.07 7.15 0.83
N ALA A 88 -0.59 6.28 1.70
CA ALA A 88 -1.39 5.70 2.78
C ALA A 88 -1.89 6.77 3.76
N ALA A 89 -1.04 7.74 4.13
CA ALA A 89 -1.43 8.87 4.97
C ALA A 89 -2.46 9.76 4.25
N SER A 90 -2.28 10.01 2.95
CA SER A 90 -3.21 10.80 2.14
C SER A 90 -4.57 10.12 1.98
N ALA A 91 -4.60 8.79 1.82
CA ALA A 91 -5.84 8.01 1.75
C ALA A 91 -6.69 8.12 3.03
N LEU A 92 -6.09 8.42 4.18
CA LEU A 92 -6.80 8.63 5.43
C LEU A 92 -7.44 10.03 5.55
N ILE A 93 -7.19 10.94 4.61
CA ILE A 93 -7.83 12.26 4.54
C ILE A 93 -9.25 12.10 3.99
N ALA A 94 -10.26 12.27 4.84
CA ALA A 94 -11.67 12.21 4.44
C ALA A 94 -12.18 13.52 3.82
N GLY A 95 -11.41 14.60 3.96
CA GLY A 95 -11.71 15.93 3.44
C GLY A 95 -10.99 17.03 4.23
N PRO A 96 -11.27 18.31 3.93
CA PRO A 96 -10.62 19.44 4.60
C PRO A 96 -10.79 19.37 6.13
N GLY A 97 -9.67 19.28 6.86
CA GLY A 97 -9.66 19.20 8.32
C GLY A 97 -10.27 17.92 8.91
N ARG A 98 -10.51 16.88 8.09
CA ARG A 98 -11.17 15.64 8.51
C ARG A 98 -10.34 14.42 8.10
N ARG A 99 -10.24 13.46 9.02
CA ARG A 99 -9.69 12.13 8.75
C ARG A 99 -10.79 11.07 8.80
N HIS A 100 -10.59 9.96 8.09
CA HIS A 100 -11.40 8.75 8.26
C HIS A 100 -11.29 8.23 9.71
N PRO A 101 -12.29 7.47 10.21
CA PRO A 101 -12.31 7.01 11.60
C PRO A 101 -11.23 5.96 11.85
N ILE A 102 -10.07 6.42 12.32
CA ILE A 102 -8.94 5.63 12.79
C ILE A 102 -8.39 6.31 14.04
N ASP A 103 -8.23 5.56 15.13
CA ASP A 103 -7.80 6.15 16.41
C ASP A 103 -6.31 6.48 16.35
N ARG A 104 -5.49 5.47 16.04
CA ARG A 104 -4.03 5.52 16.01
C ARG A 104 -3.48 4.73 14.82
N ILE A 105 -2.36 5.21 14.29
CA ILE A 105 -1.55 4.51 13.30
C ILE A 105 -0.08 4.91 13.50
N THR A 106 0.83 3.96 13.32
CA THR A 106 2.27 4.20 13.25
C THR A 106 2.75 3.87 11.85
N PHE A 107 3.60 4.71 11.28
CA PHE A 107 4.34 4.40 10.05
C PHE A 107 5.79 4.09 10.43
N ASP A 108 6.30 3.00 9.87
CA ASP A 108 7.67 2.54 10.05
C ASP A 108 8.33 2.44 8.67
N LEU A 109 9.16 3.42 8.34
CA LEU A 109 9.95 3.40 7.12
C LEU A 109 11.24 2.64 7.40
N CYS A 110 11.48 1.57 6.66
CA CYS A 110 12.71 0.83 6.78
C CYS A 110 13.38 0.61 5.42
N ASP A 111 14.71 0.53 5.39
CA ASP A 111 15.46 0.01 4.24
C ASP A 111 15.72 -1.51 4.38
N PRO A 112 14.93 -2.38 3.73
CA PRO A 112 15.18 -3.82 3.70
C PRO A 112 16.34 -4.16 2.76
N VAL A 113 17.54 -4.27 3.33
CA VAL A 113 18.77 -4.52 2.57
C VAL A 113 18.66 -5.75 1.67
N GLY A 114 18.73 -5.52 0.37
CA GLY A 114 18.74 -6.57 -0.65
C GLY A 114 17.36 -6.99 -1.14
N PHE A 115 16.29 -6.33 -0.69
CA PHE A 115 14.96 -6.48 -1.24
C PHE A 115 14.85 -5.80 -2.62
N ASP A 116 14.16 -6.47 -3.55
CA ASP A 116 13.80 -5.91 -4.85
C ASP A 116 12.43 -6.47 -5.25
N ALA A 117 11.39 -5.65 -5.14
CA ALA A 117 10.02 -6.03 -5.46
C ALA A 117 9.89 -6.59 -6.89
N ALA A 118 10.63 -6.04 -7.86
CA ALA A 118 10.57 -6.51 -9.24
C ALA A 118 11.13 -7.92 -9.44
N ARG A 119 11.89 -8.45 -8.47
CA ARG A 119 12.48 -9.79 -8.49
C ARG A 119 11.79 -10.77 -7.55
N GLU A 120 11.31 -10.28 -6.41
CA GLU A 120 10.75 -11.12 -5.34
C GLU A 120 9.23 -11.23 -5.40
N SER A 121 8.55 -10.28 -6.05
CA SER A 121 7.11 -10.33 -6.24
C SER A 121 6.68 -11.41 -7.23
N ALA A 122 5.55 -12.06 -6.93
CA ALA A 122 4.94 -13.03 -7.83
C ALA A 122 4.37 -12.35 -9.08
N ILE A 123 3.89 -11.11 -8.94
CA ILE A 123 3.42 -10.25 -10.03
C ILE A 123 4.03 -8.87 -9.80
N PRO A 124 5.21 -8.58 -10.36
CA PRO A 124 5.85 -7.28 -10.23
C PRO A 124 4.91 -6.14 -10.60
N HIS A 125 4.96 -5.05 -9.83
CA HIS A 125 4.14 -3.86 -10.03
C HIS A 125 2.64 -4.06 -9.74
N ASN A 126 2.34 -5.09 -8.94
CA ASN A 126 1.06 -5.26 -8.30
C ASN A 126 1.26 -5.04 -6.79
N ALA A 127 0.67 -3.97 -6.26
CA ALA A 127 0.88 -3.61 -4.86
C ALA A 127 0.59 -4.72 -3.85
N LEU A 128 -0.37 -5.62 -4.11
CA LEU A 128 -0.63 -6.72 -3.18
C LEU A 128 0.51 -7.74 -3.17
N GLU A 129 0.98 -8.14 -4.34
CA GLU A 129 2.07 -9.11 -4.46
C GLU A 129 3.39 -8.51 -3.97
N ASP A 130 3.62 -7.22 -4.23
CA ASP A 130 4.81 -6.49 -3.79
C ASP A 130 4.79 -6.35 -2.25
N ALA A 131 3.65 -6.01 -1.63
CA ALA A 131 3.48 -6.02 -0.17
C ALA A 131 3.68 -7.41 0.47
N ILE A 132 3.23 -8.48 -0.19
CA ILE A 132 3.43 -9.87 0.26
C ILE A 132 4.91 -10.25 0.17
N ALA A 133 5.61 -9.83 -0.89
CA ALA A 133 7.04 -10.04 -1.06
C ALA A 133 7.82 -9.30 0.03
N LEU A 134 7.50 -8.02 0.28
CA LEU A 134 8.11 -7.21 1.34
C LEU A 134 7.94 -7.86 2.71
N ARG A 135 6.71 -8.30 3.05
CA ARG A 135 6.43 -9.07 4.26
C ARG A 135 7.37 -10.27 4.37
N THR A 136 7.39 -11.09 3.33
CA THR A 136 8.16 -12.34 3.32
C THR A 136 9.65 -12.07 3.53
N HIS A 137 10.19 -11.08 2.83
CA HIS A 137 11.57 -10.66 2.96
C HIS A 137 11.89 -10.18 4.37
N MET A 138 11.10 -9.26 4.93
CA MET A 138 11.36 -8.63 6.22
C MET A 138 11.11 -9.56 7.42
N LEU A 139 10.24 -10.56 7.29
CA LEU A 139 10.11 -11.60 8.32
C LEU A 139 11.35 -12.50 8.37
N ALA A 140 12.02 -12.72 7.23
CA ALA A 140 13.29 -13.45 7.17
C ALA A 140 14.50 -12.56 7.53
N HIS A 141 14.41 -11.26 7.23
CA HIS A 141 15.47 -10.27 7.42
C HIS A 141 14.92 -9.01 8.10
N PRO A 142 14.69 -9.05 9.43
CA PRO A 142 14.11 -7.91 10.13
C PRO A 142 14.99 -6.67 10.03
N CYS A 143 14.34 -5.55 9.81
CA CYS A 143 14.92 -4.23 9.93
C CYS A 143 15.54 -3.99 11.31
N ARG A 144 16.72 -3.37 11.34
CA ARG A 144 17.50 -3.13 12.55
C ARG A 144 17.35 -1.71 13.06
#